data_AF-A0A2A2DYU0-F1
#
_entry.id   AF-A0A2A2DYU0-F1
#
_cell.length_a   1.000
_cell.length_b   1.000
_cell.length_c   1.000
_cell.angle_alpha   90.00
_cell.angle_beta   90.00
_cell.angle_gamma   90.00
#
_symmetry.space_group_name_H-M   'P 1'
#
loop_
_entity.id
_entity.type
_entity.pdbx_description
1 polymer ?
#
loop_
_entity_poly.entity_id
_entity_poly.type
_entity_poly.pdbx_seq_one_letter_code
_entity_poly.pdbx_strand_id
1 'polypeptide(L)' 'MFSKQDQIQGYDDELLAAMNAEEQRQEDHIELIASENYTSKRVMQAQ' A
#
# COMPACT_ATOMS: atom_id res chain seq x y z
N MET A 1 24.22 6.58 3.21
CA MET A 1 23.90 5.66 2.10
C MET A 1 22.40 5.45 2.00
N PHE A 2 21.68 5.25 3.11
CA PHE A 2 20.21 5.28 3.15
C PHE A 2 19.74 6.17 4.30
N SER A 3 18.82 7.09 4.03
CA SER A 3 18.22 7.95 5.05
C SER A 3 16.94 7.30 5.57
N LYS A 4 16.65 7.46 6.86
CA LYS A 4 15.31 7.14 7.40
C LYS A 4 14.23 8.11 6.91
N GLN A 5 14.63 9.15 6.21
CA GLN A 5 13.74 10.14 5.60
C GLN A 5 13.56 9.89 4.10
N ASP A 6 14.15 8.83 3.52
CA ASP A 6 13.89 8.46 2.14
C ASP A 6 12.41 8.09 2.00
N GLN A 7 11.73 8.69 1.02
CA GLN A 7 10.30 8.52 0.78
C GLN A 7 10.07 8.23 -0.71
N ILE A 8 9.01 7.48 -1.01
CA ILE A 8 8.59 7.25 -2.41
C ILE A 8 8.06 8.55 -3.02
N GLN A 9 7.39 9.38 -2.22
CA GLN A 9 6.93 10.71 -2.64
C GLN A 9 8.10 11.60 -3.06
N GLY A 10 8.01 12.18 -4.26
CA GLY A 10 9.05 13.01 -4.86
C GLY A 10 10.26 12.23 -5.39
N TYR A 11 10.32 10.91 -5.18
CA TYR A 11 11.29 10.01 -5.79
C TYR A 11 10.67 9.29 -7.00
N ASP A 12 9.49 8.69 -6.80
CA ASP A 12 8.73 8.00 -7.83
C ASP A 12 7.22 8.25 -7.62
N ASP A 13 6.76 9.37 -8.16
CA ASP A 13 5.37 9.81 -7.99
C ASP A 13 4.38 8.94 -8.80
N GLU A 14 4.83 8.29 -9.87
CA GLU A 14 3.98 7.38 -10.66
C GLU A 14 3.70 6.10 -9.87
N LEU A 15 4.74 5.52 -9.26
CA LEU A 15 4.57 4.38 -8.36
C LEU A 15 3.68 4.74 -7.16
N LEU A 16 3.90 5.91 -6.54
CA LEU A 16 3.08 6.37 -5.43
C LEU A 16 1.61 6.52 -5.84
N ALA A 17 1.33 7.09 -7.01
CA ALA A 17 -0.02 7.22 -7.53
C ALA A 17 -0.70 5.86 -7.73
N ALA A 18 0.03 4.86 -8.24
CA ALA A 18 -0.49 3.50 -8.40
C ALA A 18 -0.79 2.81 -7.06
N MET A 19 0.07 3.00 -6.05
CA MET A 19 -0.14 2.47 -4.70
C MET A 19 -1.40 3.06 -4.07
N ASN A 20 -1.58 4.39 -4.14
CA ASN A 20 -2.77 5.06 -3.61
C ASN A 20 -4.05 4.63 -4.34
N ALA A 21 -3.97 4.40 -5.65
CA ALA A 21 -5.11 3.93 -6.43
C ALA A 21 -5.54 2.52 -6.02
N GLU A 22 -4.60 1.62 -5.71
CA GLU A 22 -4.93 0.28 -5.22
C GLU A 22 -5.51 0.30 -3.80
N GLU A 23 -4.99 1.16 -2.92
CA GLU A 23 -5.57 1.36 -1.58
C GLU A 23 -7.04 1.81 -1.69
N GLN A 24 -7.33 2.80 -2.53
CA GLN A 24 -8.70 3.25 -2.77
C GLN A 24 -9.57 2.15 -3.39
N ARG A 25 -9.05 1.40 -4.39
CA ARG A 25 -9.78 0.31 -5.04
C ARG A 25 -10.21 -0.77 -4.05
N GLN A 26 -9.34 -1.09 -3.09
CA GLN A 26 -9.64 -2.05 -2.03
C GLN A 26 -10.71 -1.56 -1.05
N GLU A 27 -10.83 -0.26 -0.82
CA GLU A 27 -11.89 0.32 0.03
C GLU A 27 -13.23 0.44 -0.71
N ASP A 28 -13.20 0.76 -2.00
CA ASP A 28 -14.40 0.96 -2.82
C ASP A 28 -15.06 -0.36 -3.23
N HIS A 29 -14.29 -1.46 -3.29
CA HIS A 29 -14.76 -2.76 -3.76
C HIS A 29 -15.05 -3.71 -2.60
N ILE A 30 -16.17 -4.45 -2.70
CA ILE A 30 -16.42 -5.60 -1.83
C ILE A 30 -15.62 -6.78 -2.39
N GLU A 31 -14.59 -7.19 -1.68
CA GLU A 31 -13.78 -8.35 -2.07
C GLU A 31 -14.48 -9.67 -1.70
N LEU A 32 -14.84 -10.43 -2.73
CA LEU A 32 -15.51 -11.74 -2.62
C LEU A 32 -14.60 -12.90 -3.03
N ILE A 33 -13.30 -12.64 -3.16
CA ILE A 33 -12.31 -13.64 -3.54
C ILE A 33 -12.04 -14.52 -2.32
N ALA A 34 -12.38 -15.81 -2.43
CA ALA A 34 -12.37 -16.74 -1.29
C ALA A 34 -10.99 -16.93 -0.62
N SER A 35 -9.91 -16.64 -1.35
CA SER A 35 -8.53 -16.76 -0.86
C SER A 35 -7.96 -15.46 -0.28
N GLU A 36 -8.68 -14.36 -0.37
CA GLU A 36 -8.17 -13.03 0.02
C GLU A 36 -8.67 -12.58 1.38
N ASN A 37 -7.91 -11.68 2.00
CA ASN A 37 -8.24 -11.06 3.28
C ASN A 37 -7.42 -9.77 3.47
N TYR A 38 -7.89 -8.91 4.36
CA TYR A 38 -7.15 -7.73 4.78
C TYR A 38 -6.29 -8.05 6.00
N THR A 39 -4.97 -7.92 5.86
CA THR A 39 -4.06 -8.14 6.98
C THR A 39 -4.11 -6.98 7.98
N SER A 40 -3.77 -7.26 9.24
CA SER A 40 -3.78 -6.22 10.27
C SER A 40 -2.61 -5.23 10.11
N LYS A 41 -2.79 -3.99 10.58
CA LYS A 41 -1.71 -2.99 10.63
C LYS A 41 -0.44 -3.46 11.35
N ARG A 42 -0.58 -4.38 12.32
CA ARG A 42 0.56 -4.97 13.03
C ARG A 42 1.39 -5.90 12.16
N VAL A 43 0.76 -6.59 11.19
CA VAL A 43 1.48 -7.43 10.23
C VAL A 43 2.25 -6.55 9.26
N MET A 44 1.65 -5.47 8.76
CA MET A 44 2.34 -4.49 7.89
C MET A 44 3.52 -3.81 8.59
N GLN A 45 3.40 -3.51 9.90
CA GLN A 45 4.49 -2.92 10.67
C GLN A 45 5.72 -3.85 10.82
N ALA A 46 5.53 -5.16 10.73
CA ALA A 46 6.61 -6.13 10.89
C ALA A 46 7.42 -6.37 9.60
N GLN A 47 6.93 -5.87 8.46
CA GLN A 47 7.57 -5.97 7.14
C GLN A 47 8.79 -5.05 7.04
#